data_AF-A0A7C4DTE6-F1
#
_entry.id   AF-A0A7C4DTE6-F1
#
_cell.length_a   1.000
_cell.length_b   1.000
_cell.length_c   1.000
_cell.angle_alpha   90.00
_cell.angle_beta   90.00
_cell.angle_gamma   90.00
#
_symmetry.space_group_name_H-M   'P 1'
#
loop_
_entity.id
_entity.type
_entity.pdbx_description
1 polymer ?
#
loop_
_entity_poly.entity_id
_entity_poly.type
_entity_poly.pdbx_seq_one_letter_code
_entity_poly.pdbx_strand_id
1 'polypeptide(L)'
;MLRDRIAMKAINVVASAVCGVLYGAVGYMIYSLAPITTPGVGIVRFWPSVVIPAVFAVLFGPFVGGLGAAIGIFLSDMAIHGDPLLSLSAGVTSNFIGFYLIGCISRRSVDWAKALIITSIVFLAALPVLGYILLIYVSLNATILFVGLLAASYILMIAIGYLWPQWRSYGIASITGLGVGSIIIGFVVWAYSQIFILPPAVGGGFQLPFYAALIWLVWTFATEIPFLIVLGPPILRVCFQAFPSLNPIKAPAQAPEKKEAGKGNNV
;
A
#
# COMPACT_ATOMS: atom_id res chain seq x y z
N MET A 1 32.49 -2.68 -9.28
CA MET A 1 31.55 -3.65 -8.68
C MET A 1 30.49 -3.04 -7.75
N LEU A 2 30.68 -1.88 -7.10
CA LEU A 2 29.58 -1.20 -6.35
C LEU A 2 28.68 -0.30 -7.21
N ARG A 3 29.19 0.21 -8.34
CA ARG A 3 28.49 1.18 -9.20
C ARG A 3 27.28 0.58 -9.95
N ASP A 4 27.30 -0.72 -10.21
CA ASP A 4 26.23 -1.41 -10.95
C ASP A 4 25.01 -1.78 -10.08
N ARG A 5 25.08 -1.64 -8.75
CA ARG A 5 23.96 -1.96 -7.85
C ARG A 5 22.96 -0.81 -7.65
N ILE A 6 23.29 0.41 -8.08
CA ILE A 6 22.49 1.62 -7.81
C ILE A 6 21.89 2.21 -9.11
N ALA A 7 22.40 1.84 -10.29
CA ALA A 7 21.88 2.36 -11.55
C ALA A 7 20.50 1.78 -11.86
N MET A 8 19.46 2.60 -11.69
CA MET A 8 18.12 2.31 -12.19
C MET A 8 18.17 2.15 -13.71
N LYS A 9 17.67 1.01 -14.21
CA LYS A 9 17.50 0.82 -15.66
C LYS A 9 16.53 1.87 -16.19
N ALA A 10 16.73 2.34 -17.43
CA ALA A 10 15.84 3.32 -18.06
C ALA A 10 14.36 2.93 -17.98
N ILE A 11 14.05 1.64 -18.16
CA ILE A 11 12.69 1.11 -18.03
C ILE A 11 12.08 1.31 -16.64
N ASN A 12 12.89 1.23 -15.57
CA ASN A 12 12.40 1.44 -14.21
C ASN A 12 12.06 2.91 -13.97
N VAL A 13 12.85 3.84 -14.54
CA VAL A 13 12.57 5.28 -14.47
C VAL A 13 11.26 5.60 -15.19
N VAL A 14 11.10 5.09 -16.41
CA VAL A 14 9.85 5.27 -17.19
C VAL A 14 8.67 4.64 -16.46
N ALA A 15 8.82 3.42 -15.94
CA ALA A 15 7.75 2.76 -15.20
C ALA A 15 7.35 3.50 -13.92
N SER A 16 8.30 4.09 -13.18
CA SER A 16 7.99 4.95 -12.02
C SER A 16 7.22 6.21 -12.42
N ALA A 17 7.61 6.86 -13.52
CA ALA A 17 6.92 8.04 -14.03
C ALA A 17 5.48 7.71 -14.47
N VAL A 18 5.30 6.64 -15.26
CA VAL A 18 3.98 6.17 -15.70
C VAL A 18 3.12 5.77 -14.50
N CYS A 19 3.69 5.04 -13.53
CA CYS A 19 3.02 4.68 -12.30
C CYS A 19 2.52 5.93 -11.55
N GLY A 20 3.38 6.93 -11.35
CA GLY A 20 3.03 8.15 -10.64
C GLY A 20 1.94 8.96 -11.34
N VAL A 21 2.03 9.11 -12.66
CA VAL A 21 0.99 9.81 -13.44
C VAL A 21 -0.34 9.06 -13.35
N LEU A 22 -0.36 7.75 -13.57
CA LEU A 22 -1.59 6.96 -13.49
C LEU A 22 -2.20 7.00 -12.08
N TYR A 23 -1.37 6.80 -11.05
CA TYR A 23 -1.82 6.81 -9.66
C TYR A 23 -2.40 8.16 -9.25
N GLY A 24 -1.69 9.25 -9.55
CA GLY A 24 -2.11 10.61 -9.25
C GLY A 24 -3.35 11.02 -10.04
N ALA A 25 -3.37 10.81 -11.36
CA ALA A 25 -4.48 11.22 -12.21
C ALA A 25 -5.76 10.44 -11.94
N VAL A 26 -5.68 9.11 -11.80
CA VAL A 26 -6.87 8.29 -11.48
C VAL A 26 -7.38 8.62 -10.08
N GLY A 27 -6.48 8.79 -9.11
CA GLY A 27 -6.88 9.20 -7.76
C GLY A 27 -7.55 10.57 -7.74
N TYR A 28 -6.96 11.56 -8.41
CA TYR A 28 -7.55 12.90 -8.55
C TYR A 28 -8.93 12.87 -9.23
N MET A 29 -9.07 12.08 -10.29
CA MET A 29 -10.36 11.90 -10.99
C MET A 29 -11.40 11.29 -10.05
N ILE A 30 -11.06 10.23 -9.31
CA ILE A 30 -11.98 9.59 -8.36
C ILE A 30 -12.41 10.58 -7.27
N TYR A 31 -11.47 11.34 -6.70
CA TYR A 31 -11.79 12.36 -5.71
C TYR A 31 -12.66 13.49 -6.28
N SER A 32 -12.41 13.90 -7.53
CA SER A 32 -13.21 14.94 -8.19
C SER A 32 -14.66 14.48 -8.43
N LEU A 33 -14.88 13.19 -8.67
CA LEU A 33 -16.21 12.61 -8.85
C LEU A 33 -16.91 12.30 -7.52
N ALA A 34 -16.14 11.87 -6.53
CA ALA A 34 -16.60 11.48 -5.21
C ALA A 34 -15.59 11.97 -4.15
N PRO A 35 -15.74 13.21 -3.64
CA PRO A 35 -14.80 13.82 -2.69
C PRO A 35 -14.97 13.26 -1.27
N ILE A 36 -14.80 11.95 -1.13
CA ILE A 36 -14.97 11.23 0.13
C ILE A 36 -13.66 11.33 0.92
N THR A 37 -13.76 11.91 2.11
CA THR A 37 -12.71 11.91 3.13
C THR A 37 -13.16 11.13 4.35
N THR A 38 -12.24 10.88 5.27
CA THR A 38 -12.53 10.19 6.53
C THR A 38 -13.73 10.81 7.24
N PRO A 39 -14.80 10.05 7.52
CA PRO A 39 -16.01 10.57 8.15
C PRO A 39 -15.70 11.21 9.51
N GLY A 40 -16.20 12.43 9.72
CA GLY A 40 -16.09 13.18 10.97
C GLY A 40 -14.77 13.92 11.20
N VAL A 41 -13.64 13.49 10.60
CA VAL A 41 -12.32 14.13 10.80
C VAL A 41 -11.65 14.64 9.52
N GLY A 42 -12.12 14.20 8.34
CA GLY A 42 -11.56 14.63 7.06
C GLY A 42 -10.11 14.19 6.83
N ILE A 43 -9.38 14.99 6.07
CA ILE A 43 -7.96 14.91 5.69
C ILE A 43 -7.60 13.73 4.79
N VAL A 44 -7.82 12.51 5.27
CA VAL A 44 -7.44 11.32 4.51
C VAL A 44 -8.58 10.93 3.57
N ARG A 45 -8.24 10.79 2.28
CA ARG A 45 -9.19 10.58 1.19
C ARG A 45 -9.47 9.10 0.98
N PHE A 46 -10.63 8.79 0.40
CA PHE A 46 -10.89 7.46 -0.16
C PHE A 46 -10.05 7.26 -1.43
N TRP A 47 -9.14 6.28 -1.43
CA TRP A 47 -8.09 6.20 -2.45
C TRP A 47 -7.94 4.82 -3.12
N PRO A 48 -8.96 4.30 -3.84
CA PRO A 48 -8.90 2.97 -4.45
C PRO A 48 -7.83 2.83 -5.55
N SER A 49 -7.26 3.93 -6.03
CA SER A 49 -6.20 3.94 -7.05
C SER A 49 -4.88 3.32 -6.57
N VAL A 50 -4.74 3.02 -5.26
CA VAL A 50 -3.59 2.30 -4.68
C VAL A 50 -3.25 0.96 -5.34
N VAL A 51 -4.21 0.35 -6.05
CA VAL A 51 -3.95 -0.85 -6.84
C VAL A 51 -2.88 -0.62 -7.91
N ILE A 52 -2.78 0.60 -8.46
CA ILE A 52 -1.83 0.95 -9.53
C ILE A 52 -0.39 0.79 -9.05
N PRO A 53 0.07 1.53 -8.01
CA PRO A 53 1.44 1.37 -7.53
C PRO A 53 1.72 -0.02 -6.96
N ALA A 54 0.74 -0.71 -6.38
CA ALA A 54 0.90 -2.09 -5.94
C ALA A 54 1.22 -3.03 -7.12
N VAL A 55 0.48 -2.93 -8.22
CA VAL A 55 0.73 -3.71 -9.44
C VAL A 55 2.12 -3.39 -10.00
N PHE A 56 2.49 -2.12 -10.11
CA PHE A 56 3.82 -1.71 -10.58
C PHE A 56 4.95 -2.20 -9.66
N ALA A 57 4.73 -2.24 -8.34
CA ALA A 57 5.69 -2.79 -7.39
C ALA A 57 6.00 -4.28 -7.65
N VAL A 58 4.96 -5.06 -8.01
CA VAL A 58 5.09 -6.49 -8.33
C VAL A 58 5.68 -6.71 -9.71
N LEU A 59 5.33 -5.90 -10.71
CA LEU A 59 5.85 -6.04 -12.08
C LEU A 59 7.31 -5.59 -12.20
N PHE A 60 7.62 -4.38 -11.73
CA PHE A 60 8.89 -3.71 -12.04
C PHE A 60 9.86 -3.57 -10.86
N GLY A 61 9.38 -3.76 -9.63
CA GLY A 61 10.24 -3.79 -8.45
C GLY A 61 9.73 -2.92 -7.31
N PRO A 62 10.20 -3.19 -6.06
CA PRO A 62 9.86 -2.40 -4.87
C PRO A 62 10.03 -0.90 -5.08
N PHE A 63 11.19 -0.50 -5.62
CA PHE A 63 11.52 0.90 -5.82
C PHE A 63 10.63 1.56 -6.88
N VAL A 64 10.21 0.83 -7.92
CA VAL A 64 9.35 1.38 -8.97
C VAL A 64 7.96 1.71 -8.43
N GLY A 65 7.37 0.77 -7.68
CA GLY A 65 6.07 0.99 -7.04
C GLY A 65 6.12 2.08 -5.97
N GLY A 66 7.13 2.04 -5.08
CA GLY A 66 7.31 3.04 -4.03
C GLY A 66 7.53 4.45 -4.59
N LEU A 67 8.45 4.63 -5.54
CA LEU A 67 8.73 5.93 -6.14
C LEU A 67 7.53 6.44 -6.97
N GLY A 68 6.89 5.57 -7.74
CA GLY A 68 5.68 5.94 -8.49
C GLY A 68 4.56 6.40 -7.55
N ALA A 69 4.32 5.69 -6.45
CA ALA A 69 3.33 6.07 -5.47
C ALA A 69 3.64 7.42 -4.80
N ALA A 70 4.91 7.63 -4.42
CA ALA A 70 5.40 8.90 -3.86
C ALA A 70 5.15 10.07 -4.81
N ILE A 71 5.50 9.93 -6.10
CA ILE A 71 5.27 10.96 -7.11
C ILE A 71 3.77 11.22 -7.29
N GLY A 72 2.98 10.16 -7.46
CA GLY A 72 1.55 10.29 -7.74
C GLY A 72 0.77 10.90 -6.59
N ILE A 73 1.05 10.51 -5.34
CA ILE A 73 0.38 11.11 -4.17
C ILE A 73 0.77 12.57 -4.00
N PHE A 74 2.05 12.92 -4.20
CA PHE A 74 2.49 14.32 -4.11
C PHE A 74 1.78 15.21 -5.12
N LEU A 75 1.70 14.78 -6.39
CA LEU A 75 0.98 15.53 -7.43
C LEU A 75 -0.50 15.71 -7.08
N SER A 76 -1.13 14.66 -6.58
CA SER A 76 -2.54 14.69 -6.16
C SER A 76 -2.77 15.61 -4.95
N ASP A 77 -1.91 15.54 -3.94
CA ASP A 77 -1.94 16.37 -2.74
C ASP A 77 -1.80 17.85 -3.08
N MET A 78 -0.86 18.18 -3.96
CA MET A 78 -0.67 19.55 -4.44
C MET A 78 -1.88 20.05 -5.22
N ALA A 79 -2.54 19.20 -6.00
CA ALA A 79 -3.73 19.57 -6.77
C ALA A 79 -5.00 19.71 -5.91
N ILE A 80 -5.09 18.98 -4.80
CA ILE A 80 -6.32 18.93 -3.97
C ILE A 80 -6.25 19.91 -2.80
N HIS A 81 -5.16 19.91 -2.03
CA HIS A 81 -5.06 20.70 -0.81
C HIS A 81 -3.84 21.63 -0.74
N GLY A 82 -2.86 21.44 -1.63
CA GLY A 82 -1.77 22.40 -1.82
C GLY A 82 -0.75 22.50 -0.67
N ASP A 83 -0.72 21.52 0.24
CA ASP A 83 0.22 21.51 1.38
C ASP A 83 1.38 20.54 1.11
N PRO A 84 2.55 21.05 0.69
CA PRO A 84 3.69 20.20 0.34
C PRO A 84 4.31 19.55 1.58
N LEU A 85 4.29 20.20 2.74
CA LEU A 85 4.95 19.66 3.94
C LEU A 85 4.15 18.50 4.51
N LEU A 86 2.83 18.63 4.58
CA LEU A 86 1.93 17.53 4.95
C LEU A 86 2.08 16.36 3.98
N SER A 87 2.12 16.65 2.67
CA SER A 87 2.30 15.60 1.65
C SER A 87 3.63 14.88 1.80
N LEU A 88 4.75 15.61 1.88
CA LEU A 88 6.08 15.01 2.01
C LEU A 88 6.21 14.17 3.30
N SER A 89 5.72 14.70 4.42
CA SER A 89 5.83 14.04 5.72
C SER A 89 4.93 12.82 5.86
N ALA A 90 3.66 12.91 5.46
CA ALA A 90 2.68 11.85 5.62
C ALA A 90 2.42 11.07 4.32
N GLY A 91 1.92 11.76 3.28
CA GLY A 91 1.48 11.16 2.02
C GLY A 91 2.60 10.41 1.29
N VAL A 92 3.65 11.12 0.88
CA VAL A 92 4.82 10.61 0.16
C VAL A 92 5.53 9.52 0.95
N THR A 93 5.79 9.77 2.24
CA THR A 93 6.53 8.83 3.08
C THR A 93 5.77 7.52 3.28
N SER A 94 4.47 7.57 3.58
CA SER A 94 3.64 6.37 3.74
C SER A 94 3.50 5.58 2.45
N ASN A 95 3.27 6.27 1.32
CA ASN A 95 3.11 5.64 0.02
C ASN A 95 4.42 4.97 -0.42
N PHE A 96 5.54 5.69 -0.34
CA PHE A 96 6.83 5.11 -0.70
C PHE A 96 7.11 3.83 0.08
N ILE A 97 7.01 3.88 1.42
CA ILE A 97 7.33 2.74 2.27
C ILE A 97 6.32 1.60 2.04
N GLY A 98 5.03 1.89 2.02
CA GLY A 98 3.97 0.89 1.86
C GLY A 98 4.11 0.11 0.56
N PHE A 99 4.19 0.79 -0.58
CA PHE A 99 4.30 0.12 -1.88
C PHE A 99 5.67 -0.52 -2.12
N TYR A 100 6.74 0.04 -1.53
CA TYR A 100 8.04 -0.62 -1.52
C TYR A 100 7.96 -1.99 -0.80
N LEU A 101 7.33 -2.04 0.38
CA LEU A 101 7.12 -3.29 1.12
C LEU A 101 6.26 -4.28 0.34
N ILE A 102 5.19 -3.82 -0.34
CA ILE A 102 4.38 -4.68 -1.21
C ILE A 102 5.26 -5.35 -2.28
N GLY A 103 6.11 -4.57 -2.97
CA GLY A 103 7.01 -5.10 -3.99
C GLY A 103 8.07 -6.06 -3.43
N CYS A 104 8.52 -5.87 -2.20
CA CYS A 104 9.50 -6.75 -1.55
C CYS A 104 8.90 -8.08 -1.10
N ILE A 105 7.73 -8.04 -0.45
CA ILE A 105 7.11 -9.22 0.18
C ILE A 105 6.41 -10.10 -0.86
N SER A 106 5.80 -9.50 -1.89
CA SER A 106 5.07 -10.24 -2.93
C SER A 106 5.95 -11.21 -3.74
N ARG A 107 7.28 -10.99 -3.75
CA ARG A 107 8.28 -11.82 -4.44
C ARG A 107 8.82 -12.96 -3.58
N ARG A 108 8.34 -13.09 -2.34
CA ARG A 108 8.79 -14.12 -1.40
C ARG A 108 7.72 -15.18 -1.25
N SER A 109 8.14 -16.40 -0.91
CA SER A 109 7.23 -17.41 -0.39
C SER A 109 6.86 -17.02 1.03
N VAL A 110 5.58 -16.80 1.28
CA VAL A 110 5.10 -16.46 2.61
C VAL A 110 4.33 -17.66 3.18
N ASP A 111 4.65 -18.00 4.42
CA ASP A 111 3.89 -19.00 5.19
C ASP A 111 2.52 -18.43 5.56
N TRP A 112 1.51 -18.86 4.82
CA TRP A 112 0.13 -18.41 4.99
C TRP A 112 -0.41 -18.66 6.41
N ALA A 113 -0.09 -19.79 7.03
CA ALA A 113 -0.60 -20.12 8.35
C ALA A 113 -0.02 -19.18 9.41
N LYS A 114 1.30 -18.95 9.37
CA LYS A 114 1.95 -18.00 10.28
C LYS A 114 1.45 -16.58 10.06
N ALA A 115 1.34 -16.15 8.81
CA ALA A 115 0.83 -14.83 8.48
C ALA A 115 -0.60 -14.63 9.00
N LEU A 116 -1.48 -15.62 8.78
CA LEU A 116 -2.87 -15.59 9.25
C LEU A 116 -2.95 -15.49 10.77
N ILE A 117 -2.13 -16.25 11.51
CA ILE A 117 -2.06 -16.17 12.98
C ILE A 117 -1.66 -14.77 13.42
N ILE A 118 -0.57 -14.23 12.86
CA ILE A 118 -0.07 -12.90 13.22
C ILE A 118 -1.12 -11.83 12.92
N THR A 119 -1.72 -11.84 11.72
CA THR A 119 -2.76 -10.87 11.37
C THR A 119 -4.00 -11.02 12.24
N SER A 120 -4.37 -12.25 12.62
CA SER A 120 -5.49 -12.50 13.54
C SER A 120 -5.26 -11.91 14.91
N ILE A 121 -4.05 -12.07 15.47
CA ILE A 121 -3.70 -11.52 16.78
C ILE A 121 -3.75 -9.99 16.75
N VAL A 122 -3.13 -9.37 15.75
CA VAL A 122 -3.14 -7.90 15.58
C VAL A 122 -4.57 -7.39 15.45
N PHE A 123 -5.40 -8.06 14.65
CA PHE A 123 -6.78 -7.68 14.42
C PHE A 123 -7.65 -7.82 15.69
N LEU A 124 -7.54 -8.95 16.39
CA LEU A 124 -8.26 -9.21 17.64
C LEU A 124 -7.86 -8.24 18.76
N ALA A 125 -6.62 -7.77 18.78
CA ALA A 125 -6.19 -6.73 19.70
C ALA A 125 -6.69 -5.34 19.29
N ALA A 126 -6.66 -5.01 18.00
CA ALA A 126 -7.06 -3.70 17.49
C ALA A 126 -8.56 -3.42 17.64
N LEU A 127 -9.41 -4.42 17.42
CA LEU A 127 -10.87 -4.27 17.48
C LEU A 127 -11.41 -3.71 18.81
N PRO A 128 -11.16 -4.33 19.99
CA PRO A 128 -11.70 -3.84 21.25
C PRO A 128 -11.08 -2.50 21.65
N VAL A 129 -9.80 -2.26 21.36
CA VAL A 129 -9.13 -0.99 21.64
C VAL A 129 -9.78 0.14 20.84
N LEU A 130 -9.94 -0.05 19.52
CA LEU A 130 -10.63 0.91 18.66
C LEU A 130 -12.08 1.12 19.11
N GLY A 131 -12.80 0.02 19.35
CA GLY A 131 -14.21 0.06 19.73
C GLY A 131 -14.45 0.82 21.04
N TYR A 132 -13.62 0.56 22.06
CA TYR A 132 -13.67 1.26 23.34
C TYR A 132 -13.40 2.77 23.16
N ILE A 133 -12.30 3.13 22.47
CA ILE A 133 -11.93 4.53 22.28
C ILE A 133 -13.02 5.30 21.52
N LEU A 134 -13.55 4.75 20.43
CA LEU A 134 -14.58 5.43 19.64
C LEU A 134 -15.91 5.55 20.39
N LEU A 135 -16.27 4.56 21.21
CA LEU A 135 -17.52 4.59 21.98
C LEU A 135 -17.48 5.68 23.05
N ILE A 136 -16.34 5.84 23.72
CA ILE A 136 -16.16 6.83 24.81
C ILE A 136 -15.96 8.25 24.26
N TYR A 137 -15.14 8.41 23.22
CA TYR A 137 -14.68 9.74 22.80
C TYR A 137 -15.35 10.30 21.53
N VAL A 138 -16.09 9.48 20.78
CA VAL A 138 -16.65 9.88 19.48
C VAL A 138 -18.17 9.68 19.45
N SER A 139 -18.65 8.47 19.20
CA SER A 139 -20.07 8.12 19.22
C SER A 139 -20.28 6.64 18.94
N LEU A 140 -21.44 6.10 19.32
CA LEU A 140 -21.86 4.75 18.94
C LEU A 140 -21.88 4.54 17.42
N ASN A 141 -22.34 5.53 16.65
CA ASN A 141 -22.40 5.44 15.18
C ASN A 141 -21.01 5.34 14.56
N ALA A 142 -20.04 6.13 15.05
CA ALA A 142 -18.66 6.04 14.60
C ALA A 142 -18.04 4.69 14.98
N THR A 143 -18.31 4.19 16.18
CA THR A 143 -17.87 2.86 16.61
C THR A 143 -18.36 1.78 15.66
N ILE A 144 -19.67 1.73 15.39
CA ILE A 144 -20.28 0.76 14.48
C ILE A 144 -19.63 0.84 13.10
N LEU A 145 -19.45 2.06 12.57
CA LEU A 145 -18.86 2.28 11.26
C LEU A 145 -17.41 1.77 11.16
N PHE A 146 -16.52 2.24 12.03
CA PHE A 146 -15.09 1.93 11.92
C PHE A 146 -14.74 0.51 12.37
N VAL A 147 -15.40 0.00 13.41
CA VAL A 147 -15.26 -1.43 13.80
C VAL A 147 -15.83 -2.33 12.72
N GLY A 148 -17.00 -1.99 12.17
CA GLY A 148 -17.62 -2.74 11.09
C GLY A 148 -16.77 -2.75 9.83
N LEU A 149 -16.21 -1.61 9.43
CA LEU A 149 -15.33 -1.49 8.27
C LEU A 149 -14.04 -2.31 8.45
N LEU A 150 -13.40 -2.19 9.62
CA LEU A 150 -12.21 -2.97 9.96
C LEU A 150 -12.51 -4.47 9.91
N ALA A 151 -13.61 -4.92 10.52
CA ALA A 151 -14.04 -6.32 10.48
C ALA A 151 -14.39 -6.83 9.09
N ALA A 152 -15.13 -6.05 8.30
CA ALA A 152 -15.45 -6.41 6.91
C ALA A 152 -14.19 -6.57 6.07
N SER A 153 -13.22 -5.64 6.21
CA SER A 153 -11.95 -5.70 5.49
C SER A 153 -11.13 -6.95 5.84
N TYR A 154 -11.13 -7.35 7.12
CA TYR A 154 -10.43 -8.54 7.59
C TYR A 154 -11.12 -9.84 7.15
N ILE A 155 -12.45 -9.90 7.19
CA ILE A 155 -13.21 -11.06 6.67
C ILE A 155 -12.96 -11.22 5.17
N LEU A 156 -13.01 -10.13 4.41
CA LEU A 156 -12.73 -10.14 2.98
C LEU A 156 -11.31 -10.66 2.68
N MET A 157 -10.33 -10.21 3.45
CA MET A 157 -8.94 -10.65 3.36
C MET A 157 -8.81 -12.17 3.54
N ILE A 158 -9.46 -12.74 4.57
CA ILE A 158 -9.49 -14.18 4.79
C ILE A 158 -10.18 -14.89 3.63
N ALA A 159 -11.35 -14.41 3.22
CA ALA A 159 -12.13 -15.01 2.14
C ALA A 159 -11.32 -15.09 0.83
N ILE A 160 -10.70 -13.98 0.41
CA ILE A 160 -9.85 -13.93 -0.79
C ILE A 160 -8.62 -14.84 -0.64
N GLY A 161 -8.02 -14.92 0.56
CA GLY A 161 -6.91 -15.83 0.83
C GLY A 161 -7.24 -17.32 0.70
N TYR A 162 -8.50 -17.70 0.94
CA TYR A 162 -9.01 -19.05 0.67
C TYR A 162 -9.43 -19.24 -0.79
N LEU A 163 -10.09 -18.25 -1.38
CA LEU A 163 -10.56 -18.33 -2.78
C LEU A 163 -9.40 -18.37 -3.77
N TRP A 164 -8.31 -17.64 -3.51
CA TRP A 164 -7.17 -17.48 -4.42
C TRP A 164 -5.82 -17.83 -3.76
N PRO A 165 -5.56 -19.12 -3.46
CA PRO A 165 -4.34 -19.55 -2.75
C PRO A 165 -3.03 -19.14 -3.44
N GLN A 166 -3.01 -19.08 -4.78
CA GLN A 166 -1.84 -18.70 -5.56
C GLN A 166 -1.43 -17.23 -5.38
N TRP A 167 -2.30 -16.39 -4.82
CA TRP A 167 -2.05 -14.96 -4.61
C TRP A 167 -1.78 -14.60 -3.14
N ARG A 168 -1.65 -15.60 -2.26
CA ARG A 168 -1.43 -15.39 -0.81
C ARG A 168 -0.23 -14.52 -0.49
N SER A 169 0.92 -14.71 -1.16
CA SER A 169 2.09 -13.85 -0.96
C SER A 169 1.80 -12.38 -1.28
N TYR A 170 1.05 -12.10 -2.35
CA TYR A 170 0.65 -10.75 -2.72
C TYR A 170 -0.39 -10.17 -1.74
N GLY A 171 -1.36 -10.98 -1.29
CA GLY A 171 -2.32 -10.57 -0.27
C GLY A 171 -1.63 -10.15 1.02
N ILE A 172 -0.69 -10.96 1.53
CA ILE A 172 0.11 -10.66 2.72
C ILE A 172 1.00 -9.43 2.51
N ALA A 173 1.60 -9.30 1.33
CA ALA A 173 2.35 -8.11 0.97
C ALA A 173 1.48 -6.84 1.06
N SER A 174 0.25 -6.91 0.54
CA SER A 174 -0.73 -5.80 0.55
C SER A 174 -1.12 -5.42 1.97
N ILE A 175 -1.43 -6.40 2.83
CA ILE A 175 -1.79 -6.16 4.23
C ILE A 175 -0.63 -5.49 4.98
N THR A 176 0.58 -6.03 4.84
CA THR A 176 1.75 -5.51 5.55
C THR A 176 2.13 -4.12 5.05
N GLY A 177 2.22 -3.92 3.74
CA GLY A 177 2.60 -2.64 3.16
C GLY A 177 1.57 -1.55 3.43
N LEU A 178 0.28 -1.84 3.23
CA LEU A 178 -0.79 -0.89 3.53
C LEU A 178 -0.92 -0.64 5.04
N GLY A 179 -0.75 -1.66 5.88
CA GLY A 179 -0.77 -1.51 7.33
C GLY A 179 0.32 -0.55 7.82
N VAL A 180 1.55 -0.73 7.33
CA VAL A 180 2.67 0.19 7.64
C VAL A 180 2.39 1.60 7.11
N GLY A 181 1.92 1.74 5.87
CA GLY A 181 1.55 3.04 5.29
C GLY A 181 0.45 3.74 6.10
N SER A 182 -0.57 3.00 6.53
CA SER A 182 -1.70 3.51 7.31
C SER A 182 -1.28 3.96 8.71
N ILE A 183 -0.34 3.24 9.35
CA ILE A 183 0.28 3.67 10.61
C ILE A 183 1.00 5.00 10.40
N ILE A 184 1.80 5.13 9.35
CA ILE A 184 2.51 6.38 9.06
C ILE A 184 1.50 7.52 8.85
N ILE A 185 0.47 7.34 8.01
CA ILE A 185 -0.57 8.35 7.80
C ILE A 185 -1.23 8.75 9.12
N GLY A 186 -1.76 7.80 9.89
CA GLY A 186 -2.52 8.11 11.10
C GLY A 186 -1.71 8.93 12.11
N PHE A 187 -0.49 8.47 12.42
CA PHE A 187 0.34 9.12 13.43
C PHE A 187 1.01 10.40 12.94
N VAL A 188 1.46 10.46 11.69
CA VAL A 188 2.13 11.67 11.16
C VAL A 188 1.11 12.79 10.92
N VAL A 189 -0.07 12.50 10.39
CA VAL A 189 -1.12 13.54 10.22
C VAL A 189 -1.57 14.08 11.58
N TRP A 190 -1.71 13.22 12.59
CA TRP A 190 -1.99 13.65 13.95
C TRP A 190 -0.88 14.54 14.51
N ALA A 191 0.38 14.11 14.41
CA ALA A 191 1.52 14.90 14.88
C ALA A 191 1.63 16.25 14.15
N TYR A 192 1.39 16.25 12.84
CA TYR A 192 1.35 17.47 12.02
C TYR A 192 0.29 18.44 12.55
N SER A 193 -0.91 17.95 12.85
CA SER A 193 -2.01 18.78 13.37
C SER A 193 -1.71 19.44 14.72
N GLN A 194 -0.73 18.94 15.49
CA GLN A 194 -0.34 19.55 16.77
C GLN A 194 0.46 20.83 16.59
N ILE A 195 1.09 21.01 15.42
CA ILE A 195 2.02 22.11 15.13
C ILE A 195 1.46 23.02 14.04
N PHE A 196 0.78 22.44 13.06
CA PHE A 196 0.27 23.13 11.87
C PHE A 196 -1.24 22.94 11.71
N ILE A 197 -1.90 23.93 11.10
CA ILE A 197 -3.30 23.83 10.74
C ILE A 197 -3.42 22.92 9.51
N LEU A 198 -4.30 21.93 9.60
CA LEU A 198 -4.57 21.03 8.49
C LEU A 198 -5.35 21.74 7.38
N PRO A 199 -5.19 21.34 6.11
CA PRO A 199 -5.81 22.02 4.99
C PRO A 199 -7.35 21.98 5.03
N PRO A 200 -8.04 23.15 4.99
CA PRO A 200 -9.50 23.21 5.01
C PRO A 200 -10.17 22.50 3.84
N ALA A 201 -9.49 22.44 2.67
CA ALA A 201 -10.00 21.81 1.45
C ALA A 201 -10.37 20.33 1.63
N VAL A 202 -9.79 19.66 2.64
CA VAL A 202 -10.06 18.24 2.93
C VAL A 202 -10.64 18.03 4.33
N GLY A 203 -11.04 19.08 5.04
CA GLY A 203 -11.69 19.00 6.36
C GLY A 203 -11.06 19.87 7.44
N GLY A 204 -9.77 20.20 7.30
CA GLY A 204 -9.05 21.07 8.23
C GLY A 204 -8.89 20.50 9.64
N GLY A 205 -8.55 21.39 10.58
CA GLY A 205 -8.38 21.06 11.99
C GLY A 205 -7.01 21.47 12.54
N PHE A 206 -6.95 21.68 13.85
CA PHE A 206 -5.74 22.03 14.59
C PHE A 206 -5.82 21.40 15.97
N GLN A 207 -4.69 20.89 16.47
CA GLN A 207 -4.59 20.18 17.76
C GLN A 207 -5.64 19.09 17.92
N LEU A 208 -5.77 18.25 16.88
CA LEU A 208 -6.76 17.18 16.89
C LEU A 208 -6.42 16.15 17.97
N PRO A 209 -7.43 15.56 18.63
CA PRO A 209 -7.22 14.59 19.69
C PRO A 209 -6.56 13.32 19.16
N PHE A 210 -5.82 12.63 20.03
CA PHE A 210 -5.03 11.45 19.65
C PHE A 210 -5.85 10.33 18.98
N TYR A 211 -7.12 10.18 19.32
CA TYR A 211 -7.97 9.17 18.68
C TYR A 211 -8.14 9.40 17.15
N ALA A 212 -7.94 10.63 16.65
CA ALA A 212 -7.96 10.93 15.22
C ALA A 212 -6.90 10.13 14.45
N ALA A 213 -5.74 9.87 15.06
CA ALA A 213 -4.70 9.03 14.48
C ALA A 213 -5.20 7.61 14.17
N LEU A 214 -5.97 7.03 15.10
CA LEU A 214 -6.55 5.70 14.95
C LEU A 214 -7.64 5.68 13.89
N ILE A 215 -8.47 6.73 13.83
CA ILE A 215 -9.50 6.88 12.82
C ILE A 215 -8.88 6.93 11.42
N TRP A 216 -7.86 7.76 11.19
CA TRP A 216 -7.17 7.83 9.91
C TRP A 216 -6.45 6.55 9.55
N LEU A 217 -5.80 5.89 10.50
CA LEU A 217 -5.17 4.58 10.28
C LEU A 217 -6.20 3.56 9.78
N VAL A 218 -7.32 3.41 10.49
CA VAL A 218 -8.36 2.44 10.15
C VAL A 218 -9.02 2.79 8.84
N TRP A 219 -9.32 4.07 8.61
CA TRP A 219 -9.90 4.55 7.36
C TRP A 219 -9.01 4.21 6.17
N THR A 220 -7.72 4.58 6.23
CA THR A 220 -6.75 4.31 5.16
C THR A 220 -6.71 2.81 4.88
N PHE A 221 -6.45 2.00 5.92
CA PHE A 221 -6.30 0.57 5.76
C PHE A 221 -7.57 -0.10 5.20
N ALA A 222 -8.71 0.13 5.85
CA ALA A 222 -9.90 -0.66 5.62
C ALA A 222 -10.65 -0.25 4.33
N THR A 223 -10.47 1.00 3.87
CA THR A 223 -11.04 1.43 2.58
C THR A 223 -10.17 1.09 1.38
N GLU A 224 -8.86 0.92 1.56
CA GLU A 224 -7.92 0.65 0.46
C GLU A 224 -7.64 -0.84 0.25
N ILE A 225 -7.58 -1.63 1.33
CA ILE A 225 -7.26 -3.06 1.24
C ILE A 225 -8.17 -3.86 0.30
N PRO A 226 -9.51 -3.61 0.19
CA PRO A 226 -10.38 -4.36 -0.71
C PRO A 226 -9.92 -4.23 -2.16
N PHE A 227 -9.49 -3.05 -2.60
CA PHE A 227 -9.04 -2.81 -3.97
C PHE A 227 -7.73 -3.53 -4.26
N LEU A 228 -6.79 -3.51 -3.30
CA LEU A 228 -5.53 -4.22 -3.45
C LEU A 228 -5.74 -5.72 -3.66
N ILE A 229 -6.54 -6.37 -2.82
CA ILE A 229 -6.69 -7.83 -2.82
C ILE A 229 -7.71 -8.35 -3.86
N VAL A 230 -8.70 -7.56 -4.25
CA VAL A 230 -9.71 -7.96 -5.25
C VAL A 230 -9.24 -7.64 -6.66
N LEU A 231 -8.66 -6.45 -6.90
CA LEU A 231 -8.27 -6.01 -8.24
C LEU A 231 -6.82 -6.35 -8.59
N GLY A 232 -5.91 -6.37 -7.62
CA GLY A 232 -4.50 -6.67 -7.85
C GLY A 232 -4.27 -8.01 -8.55
N PRO A 233 -4.78 -9.14 -8.01
CA PRO A 233 -4.58 -10.46 -8.59
C PRO A 233 -5.04 -10.62 -10.05
N PRO A 234 -6.26 -10.24 -10.46
CA PRO A 234 -6.67 -10.36 -11.86
C PRO A 234 -5.84 -9.49 -12.79
N ILE A 235 -5.46 -8.26 -12.39
CA ILE A 235 -4.59 -7.40 -13.19
C ILE A 235 -3.22 -8.05 -13.39
N LEU A 236 -2.59 -8.51 -12.30
CA LEU A 236 -1.29 -9.16 -12.35
C LEU A 236 -1.33 -10.44 -13.19
N ARG A 237 -2.42 -11.22 -13.09
CA ARG A 237 -2.61 -12.43 -13.92
C ARG A 237 -2.55 -12.08 -15.41
N VAL A 238 -3.30 -11.08 -15.83
CA VAL A 238 -3.33 -10.64 -17.24
C VAL A 238 -1.96 -10.11 -17.67
N CYS A 239 -1.31 -9.30 -16.84
CA CYS A 239 0.03 -8.79 -17.13
C CYS A 239 1.07 -9.92 -17.28
N PHE A 240 1.04 -10.95 -16.43
CA PHE A 240 1.95 -12.09 -16.53
C PHE A 240 1.67 -12.99 -17.74
N GLN A 241 0.42 -13.02 -18.22
CA GLN A 241 0.06 -13.74 -19.45
C GLN A 241 0.53 -12.97 -20.69
N ALA A 242 0.35 -11.65 -20.72
CA ALA A 242 0.78 -10.80 -21.82
C ALA A 242 2.31 -10.61 -21.87
N PHE A 243 2.95 -10.52 -20.70
CA PHE A 243 4.38 -10.27 -20.55
C PHE A 243 5.03 -11.26 -19.57
N PRO A 244 5.27 -12.52 -19.99
CA PRO A 244 5.80 -13.56 -19.11
C PRO A 244 7.15 -13.23 -18.47
N SER A 245 7.98 -12.40 -19.12
CA SER A 245 9.28 -11.95 -18.61
C SER A 245 9.18 -11.09 -17.35
N LEU A 246 8.02 -10.51 -17.07
CA LEU A 246 7.76 -9.70 -15.86
C LEU A 246 7.30 -10.54 -14.66
N ASN A 247 7.06 -11.85 -14.83
CA ASN A 247 6.62 -12.70 -13.73
C ASN A 247 7.79 -13.00 -12.78
N PRO A 248 7.78 -12.46 -11.55
CA PRO A 248 8.90 -12.61 -10.62
C PRO A 248 9.04 -14.02 -10.06
N ILE A 249 8.02 -14.86 -10.20
CA ILE A 249 7.98 -16.25 -9.69
C ILE A 249 8.52 -17.23 -10.73
N LYS A 250 8.52 -16.88 -12.03
CA LYS A 250 8.94 -17.75 -13.13
C LYS A 250 10.40 -17.60 -13.55
N ALA A 251 11.17 -16.64 -13.05
CA ALA A 251 12.57 -16.51 -13.43
C ALA A 251 13.34 -17.79 -13.01
N PRO A 252 13.81 -18.63 -13.95
CA PRO A 252 14.63 -19.76 -13.59
C PRO A 252 15.93 -19.22 -13.02
N ALA A 253 16.45 -19.85 -11.98
CA ALA A 253 17.85 -19.75 -11.64
C ALA A 253 18.67 -20.29 -12.82
N GLN A 254 18.93 -19.46 -13.83
CA GLN A 254 20.00 -19.71 -14.79
C GLN A 254 21.31 -19.42 -14.06
N ALA A 255 21.73 -20.39 -13.25
CA ALA A 255 23.13 -20.52 -12.93
C ALA A 255 23.88 -20.79 -14.25
N PRO A 256 25.02 -20.14 -14.50
CA PRO A 256 25.78 -20.38 -15.71
C PRO A 256 26.18 -21.85 -15.76
N GLU A 257 25.84 -22.47 -16.89
CA GLU A 257 26.29 -23.79 -17.32
C GLU A 257 27.81 -23.87 -17.09
N LYS A 258 28.25 -24.73 -16.17
CA LYS A 258 29.67 -25.06 -16.03
C LYS A 258 30.07 -25.67 -17.37
N LYS A 259 30.86 -24.93 -18.15
CA LYS A 259 31.61 -25.51 -19.27
C LYS A 259 32.38 -26.72 -18.74
N GLU A 260 31.97 -27.91 -19.18
CA GLU A 260 32.80 -29.10 -19.07
C GLU A 260 34.14 -28.80 -19.76
N ALA A 261 35.19 -28.65 -18.96
CA ALA A 261 36.55 -28.65 -19.47
C ALA A 261 36.84 -30.07 -19.95
N GLY A 262 37.02 -30.18 -21.25
CA GLY A 262 37.21 -31.43 -21.95
C GLY A 262 38.40 -32.26 -21.47
N LYS A 263 38.26 -33.55 -21.73
CA LYS A 263 39.30 -34.57 -21.78
C LYS A 263 40.59 -34.03 -22.40
N GLY A 264 41.69 -34.19 -21.67
CA GLY A 264 43.05 -34.21 -22.22
C GLY A 264 43.74 -35.49 -21.77
N ASN A 265 43.79 -36.47 -22.67
CA ASN A 265 44.76 -37.57 -22.62
C ASN A 265 46.18 -37.00 -22.58
N ASN A 266 47.05 -37.62 -21.79
CA ASN A 266 48.46 -37.93 -22.09
C ASN A 266 48.91 -38.89 -20.96
N VAL A 267 49.09 -40.18 -21.28
CA VAL A 267 50.38 -40.87 -21.46
C VAL A 267 51.27 -40.74 -20.24
#